data_AF-A0A1Q4AG07-F1
#
_entry.id   AF-A0A1Q4AG07-F1
#
_cell.length_a   1.000
_cell.length_b   1.000
_cell.length_c   1.000
_cell.angle_alpha   90.00
_cell.angle_beta   90.00
_cell.angle_gamma   90.00
#
_symmetry.space_group_name_H-M   'P 1'
#
loop_
_entity.id
_entity.type
_entity.pdbx_description
1 polymer ?
#
loop_
_entity_poly.entity_id
_entity_poly.type
_entity_poly.pdbx_seq_one_letter_code
_entity_poly.pdbx_strand_id
1 'polypeptide(L)' 'MAGGRALVSASEKVTTLLPRRVCPECGKPSARETYPFCSERCKSIDLNRWLTGAYVIPGRPEEDETDDDPQG' A
#
# COMPACT_ATOMS: atom_id res chain seq x y z
N MET A 1 42.15 -33.27 -6.97
CA MET A 1 40.68 -33.16 -7.06
C MET A 1 40.30 -31.69 -6.93
N ALA A 2 40.06 -30.99 -8.04
CA ALA A 2 39.69 -29.57 -8.02
C ALA A 2 38.18 -29.44 -7.79
N GLY A 3 37.76 -29.27 -6.54
CA GLY A 3 36.38 -28.94 -6.19
C GLY A 3 36.15 -27.44 -6.32
N GLY A 4 35.71 -26.98 -7.48
CA GLY A 4 35.30 -25.59 -7.69
C GLY A 4 34.00 -25.30 -6.94
N ARG A 5 34.03 -24.35 -6.00
CA ARG A 5 32.80 -23.79 -5.39
C ARG A 5 32.04 -23.02 -6.47
N ALA A 6 30.79 -23.40 -6.71
CA ALA A 6 29.88 -22.64 -7.55
C ALA A 6 29.67 -21.24 -6.95
N LEU A 7 29.86 -20.21 -7.76
CA LEU A 7 29.57 -18.82 -7.44
C LEU A 7 28.06 -18.63 -7.64
N VAL A 8 27.28 -18.46 -6.57
CA VAL A 8 25.89 -18.00 -6.69
C VAL A 8 25.92 -16.54 -7.16
N SER A 9 25.24 -16.30 -8.28
CA SER A 9 25.24 -15.03 -9.02
C SER A 9 24.39 -13.97 -8.32
N ALA A 10 24.89 -12.73 -8.30
CA ALA A 10 24.22 -11.57 -7.73
C ALA A 10 23.07 -11.07 -8.63
N SER A 11 21.91 -11.75 -8.63
CA SER A 11 20.64 -11.17 -9.10
C SER A 11 19.42 -12.01 -8.70
N GLU A 12 19.32 -12.43 -7.46
CA GLU A 12 18.12 -13.10 -6.96
C GLU A 12 17.09 -12.05 -6.50
N LYS A 13 16.37 -11.42 -7.43
CA LYS A 13 15.15 -10.66 -7.09
C LYS A 13 14.04 -11.65 -6.73
N VAL A 14 13.99 -12.07 -5.47
CA VAL A 14 12.87 -12.83 -4.91
C VAL A 14 11.63 -11.95 -5.00
N THR A 15 10.79 -12.22 -5.99
CA THR A 15 9.60 -11.41 -6.28
C THR A 15 8.37 -12.15 -5.78
N THR A 16 7.74 -11.64 -4.72
CA THR A 16 6.51 -12.21 -4.15
C THR A 16 5.43 -12.35 -5.23
N LEU A 17 4.81 -13.52 -5.34
CA LEU A 17 3.78 -13.86 -6.34
C LEU A 17 2.40 -13.30 -5.98
N LEU A 18 2.35 -12.04 -5.55
CA LEU A 18 1.11 -11.39 -5.15
C LEU A 18 0.14 -11.32 -6.35
N PRO A 19 -1.15 -11.67 -6.18
CA PRO A 19 -2.10 -11.67 -7.28
C PRO A 19 -2.34 -10.25 -7.77
N ARG A 20 -2.58 -10.07 -9.08
CA ARG A 20 -2.88 -8.75 -9.63
C ARG A 20 -4.19 -8.22 -9.04
N ARG A 21 -4.15 -7.00 -8.50
CA ARG A 21 -5.33 -6.28 -7.99
C ARG A 21 -5.76 -5.22 -8.99
N VAL A 22 -6.98 -4.73 -8.82
CA VAL A 22 -7.48 -3.55 -9.53
C VAL A 22 -6.89 -2.31 -8.88
N CYS A 23 -6.33 -1.40 -9.68
CA CYS A 23 -5.75 -0.15 -9.19
C CYS A 23 -6.85 0.72 -8.55
N PRO A 24 -6.71 1.14 -7.28
CA PRO A 24 -7.75 1.90 -6.59
C PRO A 24 -7.96 3.30 -7.20
N GLU A 25 -6.95 3.87 -7.86
CA GLU A 25 -7.05 5.22 -8.46
C GLU A 25 -7.70 5.26 -9.84
N CYS A 26 -7.60 4.20 -10.65
CA CYS A 26 -8.06 4.24 -12.04
C CYS A 26 -8.64 2.93 -12.60
N GLY A 27 -8.71 1.85 -11.82
CA GLY A 27 -9.33 0.60 -12.23
C GLY A 27 -8.48 -0.31 -13.13
N LYS A 28 -7.28 0.09 -13.53
CA LYS A 28 -6.39 -0.74 -14.36
C LYS A 28 -5.73 -1.87 -13.55
N PRO A 29 -5.31 -2.99 -14.17
CA PRO A 29 -4.59 -4.05 -13.46
C PRO A 29 -3.27 -3.56 -12.83
N SER A 30 -2.99 -3.98 -11.60
CA SER A 30 -1.79 -3.60 -10.85
C SER A 30 -0.50 -4.10 -11.53
N ALA A 31 0.57 -3.29 -11.47
CA ALA A 31 1.91 -3.68 -11.87
C ALA A 31 2.70 -4.19 -10.64
N ARG A 32 3.64 -5.12 -10.83
CA ARG A 32 4.43 -5.68 -9.72
C ARG A 32 5.30 -4.63 -9.02
N GLU A 33 5.90 -3.72 -9.78
CA GLU A 33 6.80 -2.68 -9.26
C GLU A 33 6.06 -1.62 -8.41
N THR A 34 4.77 -1.41 -8.66
CA THR A 34 3.97 -0.33 -8.02
C THR A 34 2.73 -0.88 -7.32
N TYR A 35 2.71 -2.17 -7.00
CA TYR A 35 1.57 -2.82 -6.36
C TYR A 35 1.13 -2.05 -5.09
N PRO A 36 -0.17 -1.78 -4.88
CA PRO A 36 -1.36 -2.28 -5.62
C PRO A 36 -1.76 -1.43 -6.85
N PHE A 37 -0.97 -0.44 -7.23
CA PHE A 37 -1.28 0.49 -8.32
C PHE A 37 -0.84 -0.05 -9.69
N CYS A 38 -1.34 0.59 -10.75
CA CYS A 38 -0.92 0.27 -12.11
C CYS A 38 0.33 1.05 -12.57
N SER A 39 0.71 2.13 -11.88
CA SER A 39 1.85 3.00 -12.24
C SER A 39 2.27 3.92 -11.10
N GLU A 40 3.47 4.50 -11.20
CA GLU A 40 3.99 5.48 -10.22
C GLU A 40 3.10 6.72 -10.13
N ARG A 41 2.48 7.14 -11.25
CA ARG A 41 1.51 8.25 -11.27
C ARG A 41 0.31 7.97 -10.38
N CYS A 42 -0.23 6.76 -10.39
CA CYS A 42 -1.38 6.43 -9.54
C CYS A 42 -0.98 6.39 -8.07
N LYS A 43 0.20 5.84 -7.77
CA LYS A 43 0.75 5.85 -6.41
C LYS A 43 0.95 7.28 -5.86
N SER A 44 1.41 8.22 -6.68
CA SER A 44 1.59 9.61 -6.26
C SER A 44 0.26 10.35 -6.08
N ILE A 45 -0.76 10.07 -6.89
CA ILE A 45 -2.11 10.62 -6.73
C ILE A 45 -2.72 10.15 -5.41
N ASP A 46 -2.66 8.85 -5.13
CA ASP A 46 -3.13 8.28 -3.85
C ASP A 46 -2.43 8.96 -2.66
N LEU A 47 -1.10 9.06 -2.71
CA LEU A 47 -0.32 9.76 -1.70
C LEU A 47 -0.77 11.22 -1.51
N ASN A 48 -1.04 11.95 -2.60
CA ASN A 48 -1.54 13.32 -2.51
C ASN A 48 -2.91 13.36 -1.81
N ARG A 49 -3.82 12.42 -2.10
CA ARG A 49 -5.13 12.36 -1.41
C ARG A 49 -4.99 12.18 0.09
N TRP A 50 -4.03 11.36 0.54
CA TRP A 50 -3.68 11.24 1.96
C TRP A 50 -3.19 12.57 2.53
N LEU A 51 -2.23 13.22 1.86
CA LEU A 51 -1.64 14.47 2.33
C LEU A 51 -2.63 15.64 2.34
N THR A 52 -3.63 15.64 1.47
CA THR A 52 -4.69 16.66 1.44
C THR A 52 -5.88 16.37 2.35
N GLY A 53 -5.88 15.24 3.08
CA GLY A 53 -7.01 14.85 3.93
C GLY A 53 -8.28 14.49 3.15
N ALA A 54 -8.14 14.02 1.90
CA ALA A 54 -9.29 13.63 1.09
C ALA A 54 -9.90 12.29 1.53
N TYR A 55 -9.16 11.49 2.30
CA TYR A 55 -9.66 10.27 2.91
C TYR A 55 -10.31 10.58 4.25
N VAL A 56 -11.62 10.32 4.34
CA VAL A 56 -12.44 10.55 5.55
C VAL A 56 -12.93 9.20 6.07
N ILE A 57 -12.72 8.94 7.35
CA ILE A 57 -13.35 7.82 8.05
C ILE A 57 -14.66 8.34 8.62
N PRO A 58 -15.84 7.86 8.18
CA PRO A 58 -17.11 8.31 8.72
C PRO A 58 -17.17 7.98 10.22
N GLY A 59 -17.63 8.95 11.02
CA GLY A 59 -17.93 8.74 12.42
C GLY A 59 -19.04 7.71 12.61
N ARG A 60 -19.16 7.15 13.80
CA ARG A 60 -20.41 6.47 14.18
C ARG A 60 -21.50 7.54 14.21
N PRO A 61 -22.74 7.21 13.78
CA PRO A 61 -23.86 8.11 14.02
C PRO A 61 -23.88 8.44 15.51
N GLU A 62 -23.98 9.72 15.82
CA GLU A 62 -23.96 10.23 17.19
C GLU A 62 -24.94 9.43 18.07
N GLU A 63 -24.39 8.61 18.97
CA GLU A 63 -25.02 8.31 20.24
C GLU A 63 -24.75 9.59 21.06
N ASP A 64 -25.80 10.30 21.46
CA ASP A 64 -25.72 11.61 22.14
C ASP A 64 -24.48 11.70 23.05
N GLU A 65 -23.63 12.70 22.78
CA GLU A 65 -22.50 13.05 23.63
C GLU A 65 -23.02 13.34 25.06
N THR A 66 -22.94 12.36 25.95
CA THR A 66 -22.97 12.66 27.37
C THR A 66 -21.62 13.26 27.73
N ASP A 67 -21.60 14.59 27.89
CA ASP A 67 -20.58 15.33 28.62
C ASP A 67 -20.32 14.64 29.98
N ASP A 68 -19.28 13.83 30.05
CA ASP A 68 -18.72 13.36 31.32
C ASP A 68 -17.21 13.60 31.28
N ASP A 69 -16.84 14.87 31.43
CA ASP A 69 -15.62 15.23 32.15
C ASP A 69 -16.01 15.54 33.59
N PRO A 70 -15.59 14.69 34.53
CA PRO A 70 -14.78 15.24 35.59
C PRO A 70 -13.50 14.42 35.79
N GLN A 71 -12.38 15.08 35.50
CA GLN A 71 -11.17 15.15 36.32
C GLN A 71 -10.40 13.85 36.62
N GLY A 72 -9.17 13.81 36.09
CA GLY A 72 -8.05 13.03 36.60
C GLY A 72 -6.73 13.67 36.21
#